data_AF-A0A356F5J9-F1
#
_entry.id   AF-A0A356F5J9-F1
#
_cell.length_a   1.000
_cell.length_b   1.000
_cell.length_c   1.000
_cell.angle_alpha   90.00
_cell.angle_beta   90.00
_cell.angle_gamma   90.00
#
_symmetry.space_group_name_H-M   'P 1'
#
loop_
_entity.id
_entity.type
_entity.pdbx_description
1 polymer ?
#
loop_
_entity_poly.entity_id
_entity_poly.type
_entity_poly.pdbx_seq_one_letter_code
_entity_poly.pdbx_strand_id
1 'polypeptide(L)'
;MALKERGEEWKEYDSAVRWMMITFLICLGLTIFLFIFALPLSYLVGHGVSKASFEMINKFLATIVDNPGHLWAMYLKWFKQLIRYNGSFSLSLWLPLLPFITIPVGLIVGALLSPYKFQVNTQGSARIAELRDINKMALLGFDGFCQVVGKFKGRFLMLKETLATLCCAPPGTGKTAGVVIPTIFNSAKLSIIVNDPKPELCYSTSGARAKVGPVFIINWGAEDNPSEGIYYPSWNPLSPNSMPEAGPDRDMYVDSMCNILV
;
A
#
# COMPACT_ATOMS: atom_id res chain seq x y z
N MET A 1 -15.79 -21.22 -22.66
CA MET A 1 -15.00 -20.01 -22.97
C MET A 1 -14.14 -19.71 -21.75
N ALA A 2 -12.92 -20.24 -21.71
CA ALA A 2 -12.01 -19.98 -20.58
C ALA A 2 -11.70 -18.48 -20.57
N LEU A 3 -12.06 -17.78 -19.49
CA LEU A 3 -11.64 -16.39 -19.26
C LEU A 3 -10.11 -16.39 -19.32
N LYS A 4 -9.55 -15.78 -20.37
CA LYS A 4 -8.12 -15.50 -20.48
C LYS A 4 -7.71 -14.81 -19.18
N GLU A 5 -6.84 -15.43 -18.39
CA GLU A 5 -6.36 -14.82 -17.14
C GLU A 5 -5.77 -13.45 -17.49
N ARG A 6 -6.36 -12.42 -16.89
CA ARG A 6 -5.91 -11.04 -17.06
C ARG A 6 -4.59 -10.85 -16.29
N GLY A 7 -3.78 -9.87 -16.69
CA GLY A 7 -2.47 -9.60 -16.09
C GLY A 7 -2.54 -9.26 -14.60
N GLU A 8 -1.40 -9.26 -13.89
CA GLU A 8 -1.36 -9.04 -12.43
C GLU A 8 -2.05 -7.73 -11.97
N GLU A 9 -2.08 -6.73 -12.83
CA GLU A 9 -2.76 -5.44 -12.65
C GLU A 9 -4.28 -5.55 -12.37
N TRP A 10 -4.91 -6.67 -12.77
CA TRP A 10 -6.33 -6.95 -12.58
C TRP A 10 -6.65 -7.76 -11.32
N LYS A 11 -5.64 -8.29 -10.61
CA LYS A 11 -5.86 -9.18 -9.46
C LYS A 11 -6.77 -8.58 -8.39
N GLU A 12 -6.59 -7.30 -8.09
CA GLU A 12 -7.39 -6.59 -7.08
C GLU A 12 -8.84 -6.40 -7.55
N TYR A 13 -9.03 -5.96 -8.80
CA TYR A 13 -10.34 -5.85 -9.43
C TYR A 13 -11.07 -7.19 -9.50
N ASP A 14 -10.40 -8.25 -9.96
CA ASP A 14 -10.99 -9.59 -10.08
C ASP A 14 -11.37 -10.15 -8.71
N SER A 15 -10.59 -9.84 -7.67
CA SER A 15 -10.93 -10.19 -6.27
C SER A 15 -12.16 -9.42 -5.78
N ALA A 16 -12.29 -8.14 -6.12
CA ALA A 16 -13.48 -7.32 -5.81
C ALA A 16 -14.74 -7.85 -6.51
N VAL A 17 -14.63 -8.22 -7.80
CA VAL A 17 -15.72 -8.84 -8.56
C VAL A 17 -16.12 -10.17 -7.93
N ARG A 18 -15.15 -11.03 -7.61
CA ARG A 18 -15.41 -12.32 -6.95
C ARG A 18 -16.10 -12.13 -5.60
N TRP A 19 -15.69 -11.15 -4.81
CA TRP A 19 -16.34 -10.80 -3.54
C TRP A 19 -17.81 -10.43 -3.73
N MET A 20 -18.12 -9.59 -4.72
CA MET A 20 -19.50 -9.21 -5.02
C MET A 20 -20.33 -10.37 -5.58
N MET A 21 -19.72 -11.25 -6.38
CA MET A 21 -20.38 -12.46 -6.86
C MET A 21 -20.75 -13.40 -5.71
N ILE A 22 -19.84 -13.63 -4.76
CA ILE A 22 -20.12 -14.45 -3.57
C ILE A 22 -21.21 -13.79 -2.72
N THR A 23 -21.11 -12.48 -2.48
CA THR A 23 -22.13 -11.71 -1.76
C THR A 23 -23.50 -11.88 -2.41
N PHE A 24 -23.59 -11.73 -3.74
CA PHE A 24 -24.83 -11.92 -4.48
C PHE A 24 -25.41 -13.32 -4.30
N LEU A 25 -24.59 -14.37 -4.39
CA LEU A 25 -25.04 -15.76 -4.19
C LEU A 25 -25.55 -16.01 -2.77
N ILE A 26 -24.89 -15.44 -1.75
CA ILE A 26 -25.35 -15.50 -0.35
C ILE A 26 -26.69 -14.78 -0.21
N CYS A 27 -26.82 -13.57 -0.75
CA CYS A 27 -28.07 -12.82 -0.72
C CYS A 27 -29.19 -13.54 -1.46
N LEU A 28 -28.90 -14.18 -2.59
CA LEU A 28 -29.87 -14.96 -3.35
C LEU A 28 -30.39 -16.16 -2.53
N GLY A 29 -29.48 -16.92 -1.91
CA GLY A 29 -29.85 -18.02 -1.03
C GLY A 29 -30.68 -17.56 0.18
N LEU A 30 -30.28 -16.46 0.81
CA LEU A 30 -31.01 -15.86 1.92
C LEU A 30 -32.38 -15.34 1.50
N THR A 31 -32.50 -14.72 0.32
CA THR A 31 -33.78 -14.28 -0.24
C THR A 31 -34.73 -15.45 -0.46
N ILE A 32 -34.26 -16.56 -1.04
CA ILE A 32 -35.10 -17.77 -1.24
C ILE A 32 -35.56 -18.32 0.12
N PHE A 33 -34.66 -18.42 1.09
CA PHE A 33 -35.00 -18.84 2.45
C PHE A 33 -36.06 -17.93 3.08
N LEU A 34 -35.85 -16.60 3.02
CA LEU A 34 -36.79 -15.63 3.57
C LEU A 34 -38.14 -15.65 2.85
N PHE A 35 -38.18 -15.90 1.54
CA PHE A 35 -39.44 -16.05 0.81
C PHE A 35 -40.28 -17.21 1.38
N ILE A 36 -39.65 -18.30 1.80
CA ILE A 36 -40.36 -19.46 2.37
C ILE A 36 -40.79 -19.20 3.81
N PHE A 37 -39.92 -18.57 4.62
CA PHE A 37 -40.09 -18.52 6.08
C PHE A 37 -40.59 -17.19 6.65
N ALA A 38 -40.55 -16.08 5.90
CA ALA A 38 -40.94 -14.77 6.44
C ALA A 38 -42.45 -14.67 6.76
N LEU A 39 -43.31 -15.28 5.94
CA LEU A 39 -44.76 -15.35 6.20
C LEU A 39 -45.09 -16.25 7.42
N PRO A 40 -44.54 -17.47 7.56
CA PRO A 40 -44.65 -18.26 8.79
C PRO A 40 -44.17 -17.53 10.04
N LEU A 41 -43.04 -16.83 9.95
CA LEU A 41 -42.48 -16.08 11.07
C LEU A 41 -43.37 -14.89 11.45
N SER A 42 -43.89 -14.16 10.46
CA SER A 42 -44.90 -13.12 10.64
C SER A 42 -46.12 -13.63 11.39
N TYR A 43 -46.61 -14.82 11.03
CA TYR A 43 -47.74 -15.47 11.71
C TYR A 43 -47.45 -15.78 13.18
N LEU A 44 -46.27 -16.33 13.49
CA LEU A 44 -45.84 -16.62 14.87
C LEU A 44 -45.71 -15.35 15.72
N VAL A 45 -45.13 -14.28 15.16
CA VAL A 45 -45.00 -13.00 15.87
C VAL A 45 -46.37 -12.37 16.13
N GLY A 46 -47.33 -12.55 15.21
CA GLY A 46 -48.68 -12.01 15.36
C GLY A 46 -49.60 -12.79 16.31
N HIS A 47 -49.49 -14.13 16.34
CA HIS A 47 -50.44 -15.01 17.05
C HIS A 47 -49.82 -15.77 18.23
N GLY A 48 -48.51 -15.63 18.45
CA GLY A 48 -47.77 -16.34 19.47
C GLY A 48 -47.38 -17.77 19.08
N VAL A 49 -46.52 -18.35 19.90
CA VAL A 49 -45.99 -19.71 19.71
C VAL A 49 -46.89 -20.70 20.42
N SER A 50 -47.56 -21.57 19.67
CA SER A 50 -48.45 -22.61 20.19
C SER A 50 -48.44 -23.86 19.30
N LYS A 51 -48.97 -25.00 19.78
CA LYS A 51 -49.14 -26.20 18.96
C LYS A 51 -49.99 -25.92 17.71
N ALA A 52 -51.08 -25.17 17.87
CA ALA A 52 -51.93 -24.76 16.75
C ALA A 52 -51.17 -23.90 15.75
N SER A 53 -50.31 -22.98 16.22
CA SER A 53 -49.48 -22.15 15.34
C SER A 53 -48.51 -22.98 14.50
N PHE A 54 -47.89 -24.00 15.10
CA PHE A 54 -47.00 -24.92 14.38
C PHE A 54 -47.75 -25.82 13.39
N GLU A 55 -48.93 -26.31 13.75
CA GLU A 55 -49.78 -27.08 12.82
C GLU A 55 -50.16 -26.26 11.58
N MET A 56 -50.50 -24.98 11.78
CA MET A 56 -50.81 -24.06 10.68
C MET A 56 -49.59 -23.83 9.76
N ILE A 57 -48.40 -23.66 10.34
CA ILE A 57 -47.16 -23.50 9.57
C ILE A 57 -46.83 -24.77 8.80
N ASN A 58 -46.96 -25.95 9.42
CA ASN A 58 -46.71 -27.22 8.75
C ASN A 58 -47.67 -27.44 7.58
N LYS A 59 -48.96 -27.13 7.77
CA LYS A 59 -49.95 -27.16 6.67
C LYS A 59 -49.58 -26.19 5.55
N PHE A 60 -49.16 -24.98 5.89
CA PHE A 60 -48.73 -23.98 4.90
C PHE A 60 -47.50 -24.45 4.12
N LEU A 61 -46.47 -24.99 4.79
CA LEU A 61 -45.27 -25.52 4.14
C LEU A 61 -45.60 -26.70 3.22
N ALA A 62 -46.44 -27.64 3.67
CA ALA A 62 -46.91 -28.75 2.84
C ALA A 62 -47.68 -28.25 1.59
N THR A 63 -48.56 -27.26 1.77
CA THR A 63 -49.32 -26.66 0.66
C THR A 63 -48.42 -25.98 -0.38
N ILE A 64 -47.31 -25.38 0.05
CA ILE A 64 -46.34 -24.77 -0.88
C ILE A 64 -45.60 -25.84 -1.70
N VAL A 65 -45.29 -26.98 -1.10
CA VAL A 65 -44.65 -28.11 -1.81
C VAL A 65 -45.58 -28.64 -2.91
N ASP A 66 -46.87 -28.81 -2.60
CA ASP A 66 -47.86 -29.34 -3.54
C ASP A 66 -48.31 -28.29 -4.58
N ASN A 67 -48.36 -27.01 -4.18
CA ASN A 67 -48.77 -25.90 -5.03
C ASN A 67 -47.89 -24.65 -4.77
N PRO A 68 -46.77 -24.52 -5.49
CA PRO A 68 -45.86 -23.37 -5.34
C PRO A 68 -46.52 -22.01 -5.57
N GLY A 69 -47.59 -21.93 -6.39
CA GLY A 69 -48.35 -20.71 -6.63
C GLY A 69 -49.07 -20.17 -5.39
N HIS A 70 -49.30 -21.03 -4.38
CA HIS A 70 -49.90 -20.62 -3.11
C HIS A 70 -49.03 -19.60 -2.34
N LEU A 71 -47.70 -19.76 -2.40
CA LEU A 71 -46.77 -18.82 -1.78
C LEU A 71 -46.95 -17.41 -2.32
N TRP A 72 -46.98 -17.29 -3.65
CA TRP A 72 -47.19 -16.01 -4.33
C TRP A 72 -48.54 -15.39 -4.00
N ALA A 73 -49.60 -16.21 -3.97
CA ALA A 73 -50.93 -15.75 -3.58
C ALA A 73 -50.96 -15.19 -2.15
N MET A 74 -50.24 -15.80 -1.21
CA MET A 74 -50.14 -15.28 0.16
C MET A 74 -49.36 -13.96 0.23
N TYR A 75 -48.26 -13.83 -0.51
CA TYR A 75 -47.54 -12.56 -0.62
C TYR A 75 -48.41 -11.45 -1.23
N LEU A 76 -49.23 -11.74 -2.24
CA LEU A 76 -50.17 -10.76 -2.79
C LEU A 76 -51.25 -10.35 -1.78
N LYS A 77 -51.75 -11.29 -0.96
CA LYS A 77 -52.70 -10.97 0.11
C LYS A 77 -52.05 -10.09 1.18
N TRP A 78 -50.85 -10.45 1.63
CA TRP A 78 -50.07 -9.66 2.57
C TRP A 78 -49.78 -8.25 2.01
N PHE A 79 -49.38 -8.13 0.75
CA PHE A 79 -49.10 -6.83 0.13
C PHE A 79 -50.34 -5.93 0.07
N LYS A 80 -51.51 -6.50 -0.27
CA LYS A 80 -52.79 -5.77 -0.20
C LYS A 80 -53.14 -5.35 1.23
N GLN A 81 -52.84 -6.18 2.23
CA GLN A 81 -53.02 -5.84 3.63
C GLN A 81 -52.10 -4.69 4.04
N LEU A 82 -50.82 -4.73 3.63
CA LEU A 82 -49.84 -3.69 3.91
C LEU A 82 -50.27 -2.33 3.35
N ILE A 83 -50.73 -2.27 2.09
CA ILE A 83 -51.19 -1.01 1.47
C ILE A 83 -52.41 -0.42 2.18
N ARG A 84 -53.31 -1.27 2.68
CA ARG A 84 -54.54 -0.83 3.36
C ARG A 84 -54.34 -0.52 4.84
N TYR A 85 -53.13 -0.72 5.36
CA TYR A 85 -52.85 -0.60 6.78
C TYR A 85 -52.58 0.85 7.18
N ASN A 86 -53.42 1.40 8.07
CA ASN A 86 -53.29 2.76 8.62
C ASN A 86 -53.02 2.78 10.14
N GLY A 87 -52.58 1.65 10.71
CA GLY A 87 -52.31 1.53 12.15
C GLY A 87 -50.88 1.90 12.54
N SER A 88 -50.54 1.68 13.82
CA SER A 88 -49.18 1.85 14.34
C SER A 88 -48.22 0.77 13.80
N PHE A 89 -46.91 0.97 13.93
CA PHE A 89 -45.95 -0.02 13.44
C PHE A 89 -46.16 -1.41 14.08
N SER A 90 -46.19 -2.46 13.25
CA SER A 90 -46.31 -3.85 13.69
C SER A 90 -45.25 -4.73 13.03
N LEU A 91 -44.36 -5.32 13.83
CA LEU A 91 -43.27 -6.15 13.32
C LEU A 91 -43.78 -7.33 12.46
N SER A 92 -44.89 -7.96 12.85
CA SER A 92 -45.49 -9.07 12.09
C SER A 92 -45.90 -8.63 10.68
N LEU A 93 -46.37 -7.39 10.50
CA LEU A 93 -46.76 -6.89 9.19
C LEU A 93 -45.55 -6.61 8.27
N TRP A 94 -44.41 -6.20 8.83
CA TRP A 94 -43.24 -5.80 8.04
C TRP A 94 -42.27 -6.94 7.75
N LEU A 95 -42.27 -8.03 8.52
CA LEU A 95 -41.40 -9.19 8.30
C LEU A 95 -41.44 -9.77 6.87
N PRO A 96 -42.59 -9.89 6.19
CA PRO A 96 -42.62 -10.42 4.83
C PRO A 96 -42.03 -9.46 3.77
N LEU A 97 -41.60 -8.24 4.13
CA LEU A 97 -40.84 -7.36 3.25
C LEU A 97 -39.37 -7.80 3.08
N LEU A 98 -38.82 -8.54 4.05
CA LEU A 98 -37.40 -8.92 4.10
C LEU A 98 -36.86 -9.53 2.79
N PRO A 99 -37.53 -10.48 2.12
CA PRO A 99 -37.01 -11.08 0.89
C PRO A 99 -36.75 -10.05 -0.22
N PHE A 100 -37.59 -9.01 -0.30
CA PHE A 100 -37.54 -7.97 -1.33
C PHE A 100 -36.41 -6.96 -1.13
N ILE A 101 -35.99 -6.74 0.12
CA ILE A 101 -34.90 -5.81 0.45
C ILE A 101 -33.54 -6.51 0.62
N THR A 102 -33.52 -7.84 0.73
CA THR A 102 -32.31 -8.61 1.04
C THR A 102 -31.20 -8.44 0.00
N ILE A 103 -31.52 -8.53 -1.29
CA ILE A 103 -30.52 -8.33 -2.35
C ILE A 103 -29.98 -6.90 -2.40
N PRO A 104 -30.82 -5.83 -2.51
CA PRO A 104 -30.28 -4.48 -2.60
C PRO A 104 -29.48 -4.08 -1.36
N VAL A 105 -29.99 -4.37 -0.15
CA VAL A 105 -29.28 -4.07 1.10
C VAL A 105 -28.01 -4.91 1.22
N GLY A 106 -28.08 -6.20 0.92
CA GLY A 106 -26.94 -7.11 1.01
C GLY A 106 -25.82 -6.77 0.03
N LEU A 107 -26.14 -6.32 -1.19
CA LEU A 107 -25.14 -5.85 -2.15
C LEU A 107 -24.50 -4.53 -1.71
N ILE A 108 -25.26 -3.58 -1.15
CA ILE A 108 -24.71 -2.35 -0.60
C ILE A 108 -23.74 -2.66 0.54
N VAL A 109 -24.17 -3.51 1.49
CA VAL A 109 -23.32 -3.92 2.62
C VAL A 109 -22.09 -4.67 2.13
N GLY A 110 -22.23 -5.60 1.19
CA GLY A 110 -21.10 -6.33 0.61
C GLY A 110 -20.12 -5.41 -0.11
N ALA A 111 -20.59 -4.39 -0.81
CA ALA A 111 -19.72 -3.39 -1.45
C ALA A 111 -18.97 -2.54 -0.40
N LEU A 112 -19.66 -2.09 0.65
CA LEU A 112 -19.06 -1.30 1.73
C LEU A 112 -18.03 -2.09 2.55
N LEU A 113 -18.25 -3.40 2.73
CA LEU A 113 -17.36 -4.29 3.46
C LEU A 113 -16.30 -4.95 2.57
N SER A 114 -16.28 -4.66 1.27
CA SER A 114 -15.28 -5.24 0.36
C SER A 114 -13.87 -4.79 0.77
N PRO A 115 -12.95 -5.73 1.08
CA PRO A 115 -11.56 -5.39 1.35
C PRO A 115 -10.78 -5.06 0.07
N TYR A 116 -11.40 -5.23 -1.11
CA TYR A 116 -10.79 -5.04 -2.41
C TYR A 116 -11.33 -3.80 -3.11
N LYS A 117 -10.45 -3.15 -3.88
CA LYS A 117 -10.81 -1.98 -4.69
C LYS A 117 -11.28 -2.38 -6.07
N PHE A 118 -12.33 -1.72 -6.56
CA PHE A 118 -12.75 -1.78 -7.97
C PHE A 118 -11.85 -0.90 -8.84
N GLN A 119 -10.55 -1.14 -8.82
CA GLN A 119 -9.56 -0.37 -9.56
C GLN A 119 -8.58 -1.30 -10.27
N VAL A 120 -8.21 -0.90 -11.48
CA VAL A 120 -7.15 -1.57 -12.26
C VAL A 120 -5.86 -0.81 -12.00
N ASN A 121 -4.83 -1.52 -11.55
CA ASN A 121 -3.56 -0.89 -11.16
C ASN A 121 -2.61 -0.79 -12.38
N THR A 122 -3.00 -0.01 -13.39
CA THR A 122 -2.24 0.10 -14.66
C THR A 122 -0.88 0.79 -14.51
N GLN A 123 -0.74 1.72 -13.56
CA GLN A 123 0.56 2.35 -13.24
C GLN A 123 1.35 1.59 -12.15
N GLY A 124 0.93 0.37 -11.82
CA GLY A 124 1.49 -0.42 -10.73
C GLY A 124 0.78 -0.18 -9.40
N SER A 125 0.96 -1.13 -8.49
CA SER A 125 0.40 -1.10 -7.13
C SER A 125 1.54 -1.08 -6.13
N ALA A 126 1.42 -0.21 -5.12
CA ALA A 126 2.37 -0.17 -4.01
C ALA A 126 1.73 -0.82 -2.77
N ARG A 127 2.50 -1.68 -2.12
CA ARG A 127 2.18 -2.19 -0.79
C ARG A 127 3.43 -2.17 0.09
N ILE A 128 3.23 -2.29 1.40
CA ILE A 128 4.34 -2.46 2.32
C ILE A 128 5.09 -3.76 1.97
N ALA A 129 6.41 -3.64 1.89
CA ALA A 129 7.28 -4.75 1.55
C ALA A 129 7.41 -5.76 2.69
N GLU A 130 7.44 -7.04 2.33
CA GLU A 130 7.70 -8.16 3.22
C GLU A 130 9.11 -8.72 2.98
N LEU A 131 9.56 -9.63 3.84
CA LEU A 131 10.89 -10.24 3.72
C LEU A 131 11.12 -10.90 2.35
N ARG A 132 10.08 -11.50 1.75
CA ARG A 132 10.15 -12.07 0.40
C ARG A 132 10.49 -11.03 -0.68
N ASP A 133 9.95 -9.83 -0.56
CA ASP A 133 10.16 -8.75 -1.54
C ASP A 133 11.58 -8.22 -1.41
N ILE A 134 12.02 -8.02 -0.16
CA ILE A 134 13.37 -7.56 0.15
C ILE A 134 14.42 -8.57 -0.34
N ASN A 135 14.15 -9.88 -0.17
CA ASN A 135 15.01 -10.93 -0.70
C ASN A 135 15.03 -10.93 -2.23
N LYS A 136 13.86 -10.75 -2.88
CA LYS A 136 13.76 -10.67 -4.34
C LYS A 136 14.51 -9.48 -4.92
N MET A 137 14.46 -8.33 -4.24
CA MET A 137 15.23 -7.13 -4.59
C MET A 137 16.71 -7.23 -4.15
N ALA A 138 17.09 -8.32 -3.50
CA ALA A 138 18.42 -8.55 -2.96
C ALA A 138 18.94 -7.40 -2.07
N LEU A 139 18.09 -6.78 -1.25
CA LEU A 139 18.49 -5.62 -0.44
C LEU A 139 19.14 -6.00 0.90
N LEU A 140 19.09 -7.27 1.31
CA LEU A 140 19.65 -7.72 2.59
C LEU A 140 21.14 -8.01 2.50
N GLY A 141 21.90 -7.44 3.44
CA GLY A 141 23.29 -7.82 3.69
C GLY A 141 24.28 -6.97 2.90
N PHE A 142 25.48 -6.80 3.48
CA PHE A 142 26.50 -5.86 3.04
C PHE A 142 27.50 -6.54 2.09
N ASP A 143 27.24 -6.50 0.77
CA ASP A 143 28.26 -6.81 -0.26
C ASP A 143 29.09 -5.57 -0.68
N GLY A 144 28.62 -4.39 -0.27
CA GLY A 144 29.38 -3.14 -0.25
C GLY A 144 29.33 -2.29 -1.49
N PHE A 145 28.28 -2.43 -2.29
CA PHE A 145 28.25 -1.78 -3.58
C PHE A 145 27.79 -0.31 -3.56
N CYS A 146 26.85 0.13 -2.71
CA CYS A 146 26.39 1.54 -2.83
C CYS A 146 26.00 2.25 -1.52
N GLN A 147 24.77 2.07 -1.05
CA GLN A 147 24.14 2.98 -0.09
C GLN A 147 23.16 2.27 0.85
N VAL A 148 23.17 2.68 2.13
CA VAL A 148 22.16 2.26 3.11
C VAL A 148 20.89 3.07 2.91
N VAL A 149 19.78 2.39 2.64
CA VAL A 149 18.46 3.02 2.42
C VAL A 149 17.47 2.77 3.56
N GLY A 150 17.82 1.87 4.49
CA GLY A 150 16.98 1.59 5.65
C GLY A 150 17.44 0.39 6.46
N LYS A 151 16.54 -0.11 7.31
CA LYS A 151 16.79 -1.27 8.18
C LYS A 151 15.54 -2.14 8.25
N PHE A 152 15.70 -3.45 8.12
CA PHE A 152 14.64 -4.43 8.27
C PHE A 152 15.05 -5.52 9.26
N LYS A 153 14.29 -5.70 10.33
CA LYS A 153 14.53 -6.71 11.39
C LYS A 153 16.00 -6.77 11.84
N GLY A 154 16.61 -5.62 12.12
CA GLY A 154 18.00 -5.56 12.58
C GLY A 154 19.06 -5.48 11.47
N ARG A 155 18.72 -5.81 10.22
CA ARG A 155 19.66 -5.82 9.09
C ARG A 155 19.52 -4.57 8.22
N PHE A 156 20.63 -4.01 7.76
CA PHE A 156 20.61 -2.88 6.84
C PHE A 156 20.06 -3.31 5.46
N LEU A 157 19.29 -2.40 4.86
CA LEU A 157 18.78 -2.49 3.49
C LEU A 157 19.64 -1.63 2.59
N MET A 158 20.15 -2.18 1.48
CA MET A 158 21.13 -1.50 0.65
C MET A 158 20.96 -1.73 -0.82
N LEU A 159 21.28 -0.68 -1.58
CA LEU A 159 21.30 -0.74 -3.02
C LEU A 159 22.53 -1.49 -3.53
N LYS A 160 22.28 -2.40 -4.47
CA LYS A 160 23.30 -3.19 -5.15
C LYS A 160 23.76 -2.61 -6.49
N GLU A 161 23.18 -1.49 -6.89
CA GLU A 161 23.46 -0.80 -8.14
C GLU A 161 23.73 0.68 -7.87
N THR A 162 24.44 1.34 -8.79
CA THR A 162 24.79 2.77 -8.72
C THR A 162 23.60 3.64 -9.13
N LEU A 163 22.48 3.48 -8.44
CA LEU A 163 21.29 4.30 -8.62
C LEU A 163 21.37 5.54 -7.73
N ALA A 164 20.75 6.64 -8.18
CA ALA A 164 20.60 7.84 -7.37
C ALA A 164 19.45 7.67 -6.37
N THR A 165 19.69 8.06 -5.11
CA THR A 165 18.67 8.02 -4.05
C THR A 165 18.34 9.42 -3.58
N LEU A 166 17.04 9.73 -3.50
CA LEU A 166 16.52 10.94 -2.86
C LEU A 166 16.00 10.61 -1.46
N CYS A 167 16.60 11.20 -0.43
CA CYS A 167 16.14 11.07 0.95
C CYS A 167 15.33 12.31 1.37
N CYS A 168 14.01 12.20 1.32
CA CYS A 168 13.10 13.25 1.79
C CYS A 168 12.87 13.11 3.30
N ALA A 169 13.54 13.96 4.10
CA ALA A 169 13.50 13.87 5.55
C ALA A 169 13.54 15.27 6.21
N PRO A 170 12.51 15.67 6.99
CA PRO A 170 12.53 16.91 7.76
C PRO A 170 13.71 17.00 8.75
N PRO A 171 14.10 18.20 9.21
CA PRO A 171 15.09 18.36 10.27
C PRO A 171 14.72 17.54 11.52
N GLY A 172 15.71 16.94 12.19
CA GLY A 172 15.50 16.17 13.42
C GLY A 172 14.98 14.74 13.24
N THR A 173 14.70 14.28 12.02
CA THR A 173 14.15 12.93 11.76
C THR A 173 15.21 11.83 11.64
N GLY A 174 16.48 12.15 11.89
CA GLY A 174 17.56 11.17 11.92
C GLY A 174 18.17 10.79 10.57
N LYS A 175 17.94 11.57 9.49
CA LYS A 175 18.56 11.30 8.16
C LYS A 175 20.07 11.08 8.22
N THR A 176 20.77 11.88 9.02
CA THR A 176 22.23 11.81 9.17
C THR A 176 22.64 10.50 9.84
N ALA A 177 22.05 10.17 10.98
CA ALA A 177 22.38 8.99 11.77
C ALA A 177 21.86 7.68 11.16
N GLY A 178 20.73 7.70 10.46
CA GLY A 178 20.05 6.53 9.93
C GLY A 178 20.46 6.12 8.51
N VAL A 179 20.93 7.07 7.70
CA VAL A 179 21.23 6.85 6.27
C VAL A 179 22.66 7.26 5.93
N VAL A 180 23.05 8.52 6.21
CA VAL A 180 24.31 9.09 5.72
C VAL A 180 25.53 8.47 6.40
N ILE A 181 25.61 8.50 7.73
CA ILE A 181 26.73 7.94 8.49
C ILE A 181 26.88 6.42 8.25
N PRO A 182 25.79 5.61 8.32
CA PRO A 182 25.87 4.20 7.98
C PRO A 182 26.37 3.94 6.57
N THR A 183 25.98 4.76 5.59
CA THR A 183 26.50 4.65 4.21
C THR A 183 28.01 4.88 4.18
N ILE A 184 28.51 5.96 4.78
CA ILE A 184 29.95 6.28 4.78
C ILE A 184 30.77 5.16 5.42
N PHE A 185 30.34 4.65 6.57
CA PHE A 185 31.06 3.61 7.30
C PHE A 185 31.11 2.28 6.58
N ASN A 186 30.01 1.90 5.96
CA ASN A 186 29.97 0.58 5.38
C ASN A 186 30.50 0.56 3.93
N SER A 187 30.53 1.66 3.19
CA SER A 187 31.04 1.70 1.80
C SER A 187 32.57 1.64 1.67
N ALA A 188 33.23 0.69 2.33
CA ALA A 188 34.69 0.55 2.40
C ALA A 188 35.37 0.36 1.03
N LYS A 189 34.67 -0.24 0.06
CA LYS A 189 35.20 -0.48 -1.29
C LYS A 189 35.04 0.71 -2.24
N LEU A 190 34.42 1.81 -1.79
CA LEU A 190 34.10 2.98 -2.62
C LEU A 190 34.88 4.21 -2.17
N SER A 191 35.24 5.03 -3.15
CA SER A 191 35.59 6.43 -2.96
C SER A 191 34.31 7.25 -2.81
N ILE A 192 34.27 8.14 -1.82
CA ILE A 192 33.08 8.91 -1.48
C ILE A 192 33.45 10.38 -1.42
N ILE A 193 32.71 11.22 -2.14
CA ILE A 193 32.77 12.67 -2.02
C ILE A 193 31.54 13.10 -1.21
N VAL A 194 31.78 13.81 -0.11
CA VAL A 194 30.72 14.26 0.80
C VAL A 194 30.73 15.78 0.84
N ASN A 195 29.62 16.39 0.43
CA ASN A 195 29.37 17.80 0.69
C ASN A 195 28.75 17.92 2.08
N ASP A 196 29.49 18.52 3.03
CA ASP A 196 29.11 18.65 4.43
C ASP A 196 29.12 20.12 4.88
N PRO A 197 27.98 20.84 4.71
CA PRO A 197 27.90 22.25 5.07
C PRO A 197 28.00 22.55 6.58
N LYS A 198 27.84 21.54 7.46
CA LYS A 198 27.76 21.71 8.93
C LYS A 198 28.94 21.05 9.68
N PRO A 199 30.04 20.80 8.99
CA PRO A 199 31.10 19.81 9.28
C PRO A 199 30.79 18.61 10.20
N GLU A 200 29.54 18.16 10.32
CA GLU A 200 29.15 17.13 11.31
C GLU A 200 29.58 15.72 10.88
N LEU A 201 29.58 15.46 9.58
CA LEU A 201 29.92 14.18 8.98
C LEU A 201 31.43 14.00 8.96
N CYS A 202 32.16 15.07 8.63
CA CYS A 202 33.61 15.10 8.62
C CYS A 202 34.18 14.64 9.98
N TYR A 203 33.78 15.30 11.06
CA TYR A 203 34.25 14.95 12.41
C TYR A 203 33.78 13.59 12.89
N SER A 204 32.59 13.15 12.46
CA SER A 204 32.04 11.86 12.89
C SER A 204 32.60 10.66 12.14
N THR A 205 33.13 10.84 10.92
CA THR A 205 33.40 9.70 10.02
C THR A 205 34.83 9.59 9.48
N SER A 206 35.58 10.69 9.42
CA SER A 206 36.94 10.73 8.84
C SER A 206 37.88 9.71 9.45
N GLY A 207 37.94 9.61 10.79
CA GLY A 207 38.83 8.68 11.49
C GLY A 207 38.56 7.21 11.19
N ALA A 208 37.30 6.82 10.96
CA ALA A 208 36.97 5.46 10.55
C ALA A 208 37.36 5.22 9.08
N ARG A 209 37.14 6.20 8.21
CA ARG A 209 37.51 6.13 6.79
C ARG A 209 39.02 6.11 6.58
N ALA A 210 39.78 6.80 7.42
CA ALA A 210 41.25 6.81 7.39
C ALA A 210 41.87 5.41 7.60
N LYS A 211 41.13 4.48 8.25
CA LYS A 211 41.54 3.07 8.39
C LYS A 211 41.36 2.26 7.10
N VAL A 212 40.54 2.75 6.17
CA VAL A 212 40.23 2.08 4.90
C VAL A 212 41.08 2.64 3.77
N GLY A 213 41.30 3.95 3.74
CA GLY A 213 42.07 4.63 2.70
C GLY A 213 42.29 6.12 3.03
N PRO A 214 42.94 6.88 2.14
CA PRO A 214 43.21 8.29 2.37
C PRO A 214 41.91 9.10 2.51
N VAL A 215 41.94 10.11 3.38
CA VAL A 215 40.84 11.03 3.62
C VAL A 215 41.35 12.45 3.45
N PHE A 216 40.67 13.22 2.60
CA PHE A 216 40.96 14.63 2.37
C PHE A 216 39.77 15.46 2.83
N ILE A 217 40.05 16.53 3.58
CA ILE A 217 39.04 17.46 4.07
C ILE A 217 39.35 18.81 3.43
N ILE A 218 38.60 19.17 2.39
CA ILE A 218 38.71 20.49 1.76
C ILE A 218 37.77 21.43 2.48
N ASN A 219 38.32 22.40 3.20
CA ASN A 219 37.55 23.42 3.88
C ASN A 219 37.81 24.78 3.21
N TRP A 220 36.86 25.24 2.42
CA TRP A 220 36.95 26.48 1.65
C TRP A 220 37.04 27.76 2.50
N GLY A 221 36.68 27.68 3.79
CA GLY A 221 36.73 28.81 4.72
C GLY A 221 37.82 28.70 5.77
N ALA A 222 38.68 27.68 5.72
CA ALA A 222 39.78 27.55 6.65
C ALA A 222 41.07 28.15 6.08
N GLU A 223 41.88 28.73 6.96
CA GLU A 223 43.21 29.21 6.66
C GLU A 223 44.25 28.25 7.22
N ASP A 224 45.36 28.09 6.50
CA ASP A 224 46.50 27.34 6.99
C ASP A 224 47.06 28.00 8.25
N ASN A 225 47.51 27.18 9.20
CA ASN A 225 48.23 27.64 10.38
C ASN A 225 49.62 26.97 10.46
N PRO A 226 50.63 27.54 9.79
CA PRO A 226 51.98 26.97 9.75
C PRO A 226 52.63 26.80 11.13
N SER A 227 52.29 27.65 12.11
CA SER A 227 52.88 27.58 13.46
C SER A 227 52.43 26.34 14.24
N GLU A 228 51.25 25.82 13.91
CA GLU A 228 50.68 24.59 14.47
C GLU A 228 50.86 23.38 13.53
N GLY A 229 51.51 23.57 12.37
CA GLY A 229 51.68 22.53 11.35
C GLY A 229 50.38 22.13 10.65
N ILE A 230 49.34 22.98 10.70
CA ILE A 230 48.05 22.72 10.08
C ILE A 230 48.05 23.28 8.66
N TYR A 231 47.86 22.40 7.68
CA TYR A 231 47.73 22.76 6.28
C TYR A 231 46.50 22.06 5.70
N TYR A 232 45.64 22.82 5.03
CA TYR A 232 44.46 22.28 4.37
C TYR A 232 44.77 21.90 2.92
N PRO A 233 44.26 20.76 2.43
CA PRO A 233 44.35 20.42 1.01
C PRO A 233 43.75 21.53 0.14
N SER A 234 44.53 22.01 -0.81
CA SER A 234 44.09 22.96 -1.84
C SER A 234 43.98 22.26 -3.18
N TRP A 235 42.99 22.66 -3.99
CA TRP A 235 42.83 22.17 -5.34
C TRP A 235 42.58 23.32 -6.30
N ASN A 236 43.37 23.36 -7.37
CA ASN A 236 43.19 24.30 -8.46
C ASN A 236 42.78 23.53 -9.72
N PRO A 237 41.54 23.72 -10.23
CA PRO A 237 41.09 23.05 -11.46
C PRO A 237 41.83 23.54 -12.71
N LEU A 238 42.56 24.66 -12.61
CA LEU A 238 43.40 25.24 -13.67
C LEU A 238 44.90 24.97 -13.45
N SER A 239 45.26 24.06 -12.54
CA SER A 239 46.66 23.67 -12.40
C SER A 239 47.13 22.92 -13.67
N PRO A 240 48.42 22.99 -14.05
CA PRO A 240 48.94 22.23 -15.18
C PRO A 240 48.67 20.72 -15.10
N ASN A 241 48.55 20.17 -13.89
CA ASN A 241 48.28 18.75 -13.65
C ASN A 241 46.77 18.42 -13.63
N SER A 242 45.91 19.43 -13.58
CA SER A 242 44.44 19.30 -13.54
C SER A 242 43.78 19.57 -14.89
N MET A 243 44.53 20.04 -15.88
CA MET A 243 44.02 20.37 -17.21
C MET A 243 44.54 19.41 -18.27
N PRO A 244 43.80 19.24 -19.37
CA PRO A 244 44.35 18.61 -20.57
C PRO A 244 45.62 19.32 -21.05
N GLU A 245 46.43 18.62 -21.84
CA GLU A 245 47.57 19.22 -22.52
C GLU A 245 47.14 20.40 -23.41
N ALA A 246 48.08 21.28 -23.75
CA ALA A 246 47.78 22.44 -24.56
C ALA A 246 47.19 22.03 -25.93
N GLY A 247 45.98 22.49 -26.22
CA GLY A 247 45.25 22.15 -27.43
C GLY A 247 43.74 22.38 -27.28
N PRO A 248 42.95 22.00 -28.30
CA PRO A 248 41.51 22.27 -28.35
C PRO A 248 40.72 21.74 -27.14
N ASP A 249 41.12 20.60 -26.57
CA ASP A 249 40.45 20.00 -25.41
C ASP A 249 40.61 20.87 -24.15
N ARG A 250 41.78 21.49 -23.99
CA ARG A 250 42.02 22.43 -22.89
C ARG A 250 41.20 23.70 -23.09
N ASP A 251 41.12 24.21 -24.31
CA ASP A 251 40.31 25.38 -24.63
C ASP A 251 38.83 25.11 -24.33
N MET A 252 38.32 23.95 -24.74
CA MET A 252 36.95 23.50 -24.42
C MET A 252 36.71 23.33 -22.91
N TYR A 253 37.68 22.78 -22.18
CA TYR A 253 37.58 22.64 -20.72
C TYR A 253 37.49 24.01 -20.03
N VAL A 254 38.36 24.96 -20.42
CA VAL A 254 38.35 26.32 -19.89
C VAL A 254 37.05 27.03 -20.24
N ASP A 255 36.59 26.93 -21.49
CA ASP A 255 35.34 27.54 -21.93
C ASP A 255 34.12 26.98 -21.18
N SER A 256 34.06 25.66 -20.98
CA SER A 256 33.01 25.01 -20.19
C SER A 256 32.99 25.48 -18.73
N MET A 257 34.18 25.65 -18.12
CA MET A 257 34.31 26.18 -16.77
C MET A 257 33.84 27.63 -16.68
N CYS A 258 34.24 28.49 -17.62
CA CYS A 258 33.80 29.87 -17.69
C CYS A 258 32.27 29.98 -17.81
N ASN A 259 31.64 29.19 -18.67
CA ASN A 259 30.19 29.24 -18.89
C ASN A 259 29.35 28.75 -17.69
N ILE A 260 29.92 27.96 -16.78
CA ILE A 260 29.23 27.44 -15.59
C ILE A 260 29.48 28.32 -14.36
N LEU A 261 30.70 28.86 -14.23
CA LEU A 261 31.16 29.53 -13.01
C LEU A 261 31.07 31.07 -13.07
N VAL A 262 31.03 31.66 -14.27
CA VAL A 262 30.97 33.12 -14.51
C VAL A 262 29.63 33.49 -15.13
#